data_AF-K1TZ66-F1
#
_entry.id   AF-K1TZ66-F1
#
_cell.length_a   1.000
_cell.length_b   1.000
_cell.length_c   1.000
_cell.angle_alpha   90.00
_cell.angle_beta   90.00
_cell.angle_gamma   90.00
#
_symmetry.space_group_name_H-M   'P 1'
#
loop_
_entity.id
_entity.type
_entity.pdbx_description
1 polymer ?
#
loop_
_entity_poly.entity_id
_entity_poly.type
_entity_poly.pdbx_seq_one_letter_code
_entity_poly.pdbx_strand_id
1 'polypeptide(L)'
;SLPVGEEISLAKPGTFEALFFGLGADGTVGANKNSIKIIGGSTNKYCQAYFSYDSKKSGGYTSSHLRFGDLPITSPYLVTTPDFVACHVPSYVDKYDVLKGLKPGGSFLLNSVHDAETTCATLPDHMKAYLAKNHINFYIINATKIAAELGLGSRTNTIMQSAFFKIANVIPFEKAVEEMKHAILKSCGKKGEDIVNMNYAAVDAGGNAVEKVEVPAEWAQIEDRGFEHASNASYPEFVRKIVEPINGLKGDQLPVSAFNGREDGTWDNGTAAYEKRGIAVNVPEWQIAN
;
A
#
# COMPACT_ATOMS: atom_id res chain seq x y z
N SER A 1 4.08 16.46 27.03
CA SER A 1 4.30 15.15 26.38
C SER A 1 5.64 14.61 26.83
N LEU A 2 5.81 13.30 26.93
CA LEU A 2 7.13 12.69 27.08
C LEU A 2 7.80 12.63 25.69
N PRO A 3 9.12 12.84 25.57
CA PRO A 3 9.83 12.69 24.30
C PRO A 3 9.75 11.23 23.85
N VAL A 4 9.42 11.01 22.57
CA VAL A 4 9.42 9.69 21.95
C VAL A 4 10.84 9.41 21.44
N GLY A 5 11.39 8.25 21.79
CA GLY A 5 12.71 7.82 21.33
C GLY A 5 12.69 7.28 19.90
N GLU A 6 13.79 6.64 19.50
CA GLU A 6 13.85 5.96 18.21
C GLU A 6 12.83 4.82 18.13
N GLU A 7 12.30 4.60 16.93
CA GLU A 7 11.39 3.49 16.66
C GLU A 7 12.16 2.17 16.80
N ILE A 8 11.64 1.26 17.63
CA ILE A 8 12.23 -0.05 17.87
C ILE A 8 11.21 -1.15 17.59
N SER A 9 11.65 -2.24 16.97
CA SER A 9 10.78 -3.40 16.79
C SER A 9 10.57 -4.11 18.13
N LEU A 10 9.31 -4.17 18.57
CA LEU A 10 8.89 -4.93 19.76
C LEU A 10 8.25 -6.28 19.37
N ALA A 11 8.28 -6.64 18.09
CA ALA A 11 7.74 -7.90 17.61
C ALA A 11 8.59 -9.06 18.12
N LYS A 12 7.93 -10.18 18.48
CA LYS A 12 8.65 -11.39 18.92
C LYS A 12 9.50 -11.94 17.77
N PRO A 13 10.66 -12.56 18.03
CA PRO A 13 11.47 -13.19 17.00
C PRO A 13 10.63 -14.13 16.11
N GLY A 14 10.85 -14.07 14.81
CA GLY A 14 10.10 -14.85 13.81
C GLY A 14 8.71 -14.31 13.47
N THR A 15 8.32 -13.13 13.98
CA THR A 15 7.10 -12.44 13.52
C THR A 15 7.39 -11.74 12.20
N PHE A 16 6.62 -12.10 11.16
CA PHE A 16 6.57 -11.39 9.90
C PHE A 16 5.52 -10.28 9.97
N GLU A 17 5.91 -9.05 9.63
CA GLU A 17 5.05 -7.88 9.61
C GLU A 17 4.89 -7.37 8.16
N ALA A 18 3.65 -7.15 7.72
CA ALA A 18 3.36 -6.64 6.38
C ALA A 18 2.41 -5.45 6.40
N LEU A 19 2.68 -4.49 5.53
CA LEU A 19 1.91 -3.26 5.37
C LEU A 19 1.43 -3.11 3.93
N PHE A 20 0.14 -2.92 3.73
CA PHE A 20 -0.46 -2.77 2.40
C PHE A 20 -1.19 -1.45 2.30
N PHE A 21 -0.77 -0.62 1.35
CA PHE A 21 -1.42 0.63 1.00
C PHE A 21 -2.37 0.41 -0.17
N GLY A 22 -3.66 0.64 0.06
CA GLY A 22 -4.71 0.46 -0.93
C GLY A 22 -5.66 1.65 -1.00
N LEU A 23 -6.54 1.61 -1.99
CA LEU A 23 -7.59 2.58 -2.22
C LEU A 23 -8.95 2.03 -1.75
N GLY A 24 -9.77 2.87 -1.12
CA GLY A 24 -11.14 2.50 -0.75
C GLY A 24 -11.91 1.96 -1.95
N ALA A 25 -12.37 0.71 -1.83
CA ALA A 25 -13.06 -0.10 -2.84
C ALA A 25 -12.20 -0.79 -3.92
N ASP A 26 -10.87 -0.80 -3.81
CA ASP A 26 -9.99 -1.57 -4.71
C ASP A 26 -9.93 -3.08 -4.39
N GLY A 27 -10.41 -3.48 -3.21
CA GLY A 27 -10.43 -4.86 -2.73
C GLY A 27 -9.21 -5.29 -1.90
N THR A 28 -8.25 -4.41 -1.63
CA THR A 28 -7.02 -4.67 -0.85
C THR A 28 -7.33 -5.22 0.54
N VAL A 29 -8.20 -4.54 1.29
CA VAL A 29 -8.64 -4.99 2.63
C VAL A 29 -9.30 -6.37 2.58
N GLY A 30 -10.10 -6.64 1.55
CA GLY A 30 -10.76 -7.94 1.36
C GLY A 30 -9.75 -9.06 1.10
N ALA A 31 -8.79 -8.80 0.20
CA ALA A 31 -7.68 -9.71 -0.09
C ALA A 31 -6.81 -9.98 1.16
N ASN A 32 -6.55 -8.97 1.98
CA ASN A 32 -5.79 -9.14 3.22
C ASN A 32 -6.54 -9.95 4.28
N LYS A 33 -7.85 -9.74 4.44
CA LYS A 33 -8.70 -10.61 5.28
C LYS A 33 -8.71 -12.06 4.78
N ASN A 34 -8.70 -12.25 3.46
CA ASN A 34 -8.62 -13.57 2.86
C ASN A 34 -7.25 -14.21 3.11
N SER A 35 -6.15 -13.48 2.89
CA SER A 35 -4.78 -13.94 3.10
C SER A 35 -4.53 -14.41 4.53
N ILE A 36 -5.07 -13.70 5.53
CA ILE A 36 -5.01 -14.15 6.93
C ILE A 36 -5.74 -15.47 7.15
N LYS A 37 -6.91 -15.65 6.54
CA LYS A 37 -7.67 -16.89 6.66
C LYS A 37 -6.93 -18.06 6.00
N ILE A 38 -6.29 -17.81 4.86
CA ILE A 38 -5.43 -18.80 4.19
C ILE A 38 -4.27 -19.16 5.12
N ILE A 39 -3.48 -18.19 5.56
CA ILE A 39 -2.29 -18.46 6.39
C ILE A 39 -2.66 -19.15 7.70
N GLY A 40 -3.68 -18.66 8.41
CA GLY A 40 -4.13 -19.25 9.67
C GLY A 40 -4.89 -20.58 9.52
N GLY A 41 -5.47 -20.85 8.35
CA GLY A 41 -6.13 -22.13 8.06
C GLY A 41 -5.16 -23.21 7.55
N SER A 42 -4.08 -22.78 6.88
CA SER A 42 -3.11 -23.67 6.25
C SER A 42 -1.83 -23.87 7.07
N THR A 43 -1.68 -23.18 8.21
CA THR A 43 -0.51 -23.26 9.12
C THR A 43 -0.92 -23.19 10.59
N ASN A 44 0.03 -23.44 11.49
CA ASN A 44 -0.14 -23.24 12.94
C ASN A 44 0.27 -21.83 13.42
N LYS A 45 0.46 -20.87 12.50
CA LYS A 45 0.91 -19.52 12.85
C LYS A 45 -0.22 -18.73 13.49
N TYR A 46 0.13 -17.94 14.50
CA TYR A 46 -0.73 -16.86 14.97
C TYR A 46 -0.81 -15.80 13.88
N CYS A 47 -2.02 -15.31 13.62
CA CYS A 47 -2.28 -14.30 12.61
C CYS A 47 -3.01 -13.11 13.25
N GLN A 48 -2.58 -11.90 12.92
CA GLN A 48 -3.22 -10.65 13.35
C GLN A 48 -3.44 -9.76 12.12
N ALA A 49 -4.59 -9.11 12.04
CA ALA A 49 -4.82 -7.97 11.16
C ALA A 49 -5.36 -6.79 11.93
N TYR A 50 -4.93 -5.61 11.52
CA TYR A 50 -5.62 -4.37 11.76
C TYR A 50 -5.77 -3.60 10.44
N PHE A 51 -6.89 -2.90 10.26
CA PHE A 51 -7.19 -2.17 9.03
C PHE A 51 -7.51 -0.72 9.40
N SER A 52 -6.69 0.21 8.92
CA SER A 52 -6.95 1.64 9.01
C SER A 52 -7.65 2.10 7.74
N TYR A 53 -8.72 2.87 7.91
CA TYR A 53 -9.52 3.41 6.81
C TYR A 53 -9.54 4.94 6.92
N ASP A 54 -9.56 5.59 5.77
CA ASP A 54 -9.86 7.01 5.67
C ASP A 54 -11.34 7.30 5.99
N SER A 55 -11.61 8.51 6.43
CA SER A 55 -12.95 9.12 6.55
C SER A 55 -13.71 9.19 5.22
N LYS A 56 -12.98 9.22 4.09
CA LYS A 56 -13.56 9.33 2.74
C LYS A 56 -14.22 8.00 2.33
N LYS A 57 -15.54 8.03 2.12
CA LYS A 57 -16.36 6.86 1.75
C LYS A 57 -15.91 6.14 0.47
N SER A 58 -15.41 6.87 -0.52
CA SER A 58 -14.94 6.33 -1.80
C SER A 58 -13.55 6.86 -2.16
N GLY A 59 -12.68 5.95 -2.63
CA GLY A 59 -11.33 6.31 -3.05
C GLY A 59 -10.42 6.82 -1.92
N GLY A 60 -10.83 6.61 -0.67
CA GLY A 60 -10.04 7.01 0.50
C GLY A 60 -8.77 6.16 0.61
N TYR A 61 -7.81 6.65 1.38
CA TYR A 61 -6.65 5.84 1.75
C TYR A 61 -7.07 4.64 2.62
N THR A 62 -6.39 3.50 2.46
CA THR A 62 -6.47 2.38 3.41
C THR A 62 -5.07 1.84 3.68
N SER A 63 -4.81 1.46 4.93
CA SER A 63 -3.66 0.63 5.26
C SER A 63 -4.05 -0.63 6.00
N SER A 64 -3.52 -1.76 5.54
CA SER A 64 -3.69 -3.06 6.19
C SER A 64 -2.39 -3.44 6.87
N HIS A 65 -2.47 -3.70 8.18
CA HIS A 65 -1.36 -4.06 9.06
C HIS A 65 -1.51 -5.53 9.41
N LEU A 66 -0.66 -6.38 8.86
CA LEU A 66 -0.73 -7.83 9.03
C LEU A 66 0.49 -8.33 9.79
N ARG A 67 0.27 -9.28 10.69
CA ARG A 67 1.35 -10.00 11.38
C ARG A 67 1.09 -11.49 11.36
N PHE A 68 2.15 -12.26 11.18
CA PHE A 68 2.11 -13.72 11.27
C PHE A 68 3.34 -14.22 12.01
N GLY A 69 3.20 -15.20 12.90
CA GLY A 69 4.35 -15.73 13.63
C GLY A 69 4.02 -17.02 14.38
N ASP A 70 5.06 -17.74 14.80
CA ASP A 70 4.90 -19.01 15.54
C ASP A 70 4.57 -18.79 17.02
N LEU A 71 4.70 -17.55 17.51
CA LEU A 71 4.39 -17.16 18.88
C LEU A 71 3.13 -16.27 18.93
N PRO A 72 2.38 -16.27 20.06
CA PRO A 72 1.20 -15.42 20.22
C PRO A 72 1.52 -13.94 19.95
N ILE A 73 0.75 -13.31 19.07
CA ILE A 73 0.90 -11.90 18.69
C ILE A 73 0.19 -11.01 19.71
N THR A 74 0.95 -10.21 20.45
CA THR A 74 0.47 -9.32 21.52
C THR A 74 0.77 -7.85 21.22
N SER A 75 0.72 -7.47 19.95
CA SER A 75 1.05 -6.13 19.46
C SER A 75 -0.22 -5.36 19.10
N PRO A 76 -0.94 -4.74 20.06
CA PRO A 76 -2.17 -3.97 19.80
C PRO A 76 -1.86 -2.56 19.26
N TYR A 77 -0.90 -2.45 18.35
CA TYR A 77 -0.46 -1.21 17.71
C TYR A 77 -0.19 -1.46 16.22
N LEU A 78 -0.11 -0.37 15.44
CA LEU A 78 0.15 -0.43 14.00
C LEU A 78 1.52 -1.06 13.69
N VAL A 79 1.71 -1.56 12.48
CA VAL A 79 3.03 -2.00 12.02
C VAL A 79 3.89 -0.77 11.75
N THR A 80 5.04 -0.68 12.42
CA THR A 80 6.01 0.41 12.25
C THR A 80 7.33 -0.07 11.65
N THR A 81 7.64 -1.37 11.75
CA THR A 81 8.83 -2.00 11.18
C THR A 81 8.47 -3.16 10.24
N PRO A 82 7.82 -2.93 9.08
CA PRO A 82 7.40 -4.03 8.21
C PRO A 82 8.59 -4.77 7.59
N ASP A 83 8.43 -6.08 7.38
CA ASP A 83 9.29 -6.92 6.54
C ASP A 83 8.89 -6.82 5.06
N PHE A 84 7.62 -6.54 4.80
CA PHE A 84 7.03 -6.42 3.48
C PHE A 84 6.10 -5.22 3.39
N VAL A 85 6.26 -4.42 2.34
CA VAL A 85 5.36 -3.32 1.99
C VAL A 85 4.80 -3.54 0.59
N ALA A 86 3.50 -3.39 0.41
CA ALA A 86 2.89 -3.28 -0.91
C ALA A 86 2.14 -1.95 -1.10
N CYS A 87 2.38 -1.30 -2.23
CA CYS A 87 1.67 -0.11 -2.65
C CYS A 87 0.81 -0.44 -3.89
N HIS A 88 -0.51 -0.53 -3.70
CA HIS A 88 -1.43 -0.93 -4.75
C HIS A 88 -1.88 0.25 -5.63
N VAL A 89 -1.56 1.48 -5.23
CA VAL A 89 -1.95 2.72 -5.89
C VAL A 89 -0.70 3.48 -6.33
N PRO A 90 -0.35 3.50 -7.64
CA PRO A 90 0.91 4.08 -8.09
C PRO A 90 1.14 5.52 -7.59
N SER A 91 0.10 6.38 -7.64
CA SER A 91 0.22 7.79 -7.21
C SER A 91 0.52 8.02 -5.73
N TYR A 92 0.55 6.97 -4.90
CA TYR A 92 0.86 7.09 -3.48
C TYR A 92 2.35 7.29 -3.21
N VAL A 93 3.23 6.91 -4.15
CA VAL A 93 4.68 7.12 -4.03
C VAL A 93 5.05 8.60 -3.89
N ASP A 94 4.27 9.50 -4.51
CA ASP A 94 4.47 10.95 -4.42
C ASP A 94 3.71 11.61 -3.27
N LYS A 95 2.76 10.89 -2.66
CA LYS A 95 1.80 11.46 -1.69
C LYS A 95 2.06 11.03 -0.26
N TYR A 96 2.62 9.84 -0.07
CA TYR A 96 2.86 9.26 1.24
C TYR A 96 4.25 8.66 1.32
N ASP A 97 4.81 8.67 2.52
CA ASP A 97 6.05 7.95 2.83
C ASP A 97 5.75 6.44 2.97
N VAL A 98 5.56 5.77 1.84
CA VAL A 98 5.15 4.36 1.79
C VAL A 98 6.25 3.41 2.25
N LEU A 99 7.52 3.83 2.23
CA LEU A 99 8.66 3.00 2.66
C LEU A 99 9.02 3.19 4.13
N LYS A 100 8.34 4.10 4.84
CA LYS A 100 8.63 4.42 6.24
C LYS A 100 8.71 3.15 7.11
N GLY A 101 9.90 2.93 7.67
CA GLY A 101 10.18 1.86 8.63
C GLY A 101 10.39 0.47 8.02
N LEU A 102 10.32 0.31 6.69
CA LEU A 102 10.63 -0.97 6.04
C LEU A 102 12.03 -1.45 6.45
N LYS A 103 12.13 -2.68 6.97
CA LYS A 103 13.41 -3.19 7.45
C LYS A 103 14.43 -3.31 6.30
N PRO A 104 15.73 -3.11 6.59
CA PRO A 104 16.79 -3.43 5.63
C PRO A 104 16.67 -4.88 5.13
N GLY A 105 16.84 -5.09 3.82
CA GLY A 105 16.60 -6.37 3.16
C GLY A 105 15.13 -6.76 3.00
N GLY A 106 14.20 -5.93 3.47
CA GLY A 106 12.76 -6.11 3.29
C GLY A 106 12.33 -6.07 1.82
N SER A 107 11.07 -6.38 1.56
CA SER A 107 10.51 -6.40 0.21
C SER A 107 9.50 -5.28 -0.01
N PHE A 108 9.60 -4.60 -1.16
CA PHE A 108 8.65 -3.60 -1.60
C PHE A 108 8.00 -4.02 -2.92
N LEU A 109 6.67 -4.14 -2.94
CA LEU A 109 5.87 -4.43 -4.13
C LEU A 109 5.09 -3.18 -4.56
N LEU A 110 5.32 -2.70 -5.77
CA LEU A 110 4.58 -1.57 -6.34
C LEU A 110 3.69 -2.05 -7.50
N ASN A 111 2.39 -1.73 -7.43
CA ASN A 111 1.54 -1.75 -8.62
C ASN A 111 1.94 -0.56 -9.51
N SER A 112 2.69 -0.82 -10.58
CA SER A 112 3.12 0.22 -11.53
C SER A 112 2.37 0.08 -12.85
N VAL A 113 1.92 1.20 -13.41
CA VAL A 113 1.32 1.22 -14.75
C VAL A 113 2.36 1.30 -15.87
N HIS A 114 3.63 1.48 -15.51
CA HIS A 114 4.76 1.61 -16.44
C HIS A 114 5.69 0.39 -16.37
N ASP A 115 6.61 0.29 -17.33
CA ASP A 115 7.71 -0.69 -17.29
C ASP A 115 8.75 -0.36 -16.20
N ALA A 116 9.71 -1.26 -15.98
CA ALA A 116 10.73 -1.09 -14.95
C ALA A 116 11.59 0.17 -15.15
N GLU A 117 12.01 0.45 -16.38
CA GLU A 117 12.85 1.61 -16.71
C GLU A 117 12.12 2.92 -16.37
N THR A 118 10.90 3.09 -16.86
CA THR A 118 10.09 4.29 -16.62
C THR A 118 9.72 4.39 -15.14
N THR A 119 9.34 3.28 -14.51
CA THR A 119 9.04 3.25 -13.06
C THR A 119 10.25 3.75 -12.27
N CYS A 120 11.44 3.21 -12.54
CA CYS A 120 12.67 3.63 -11.88
C CYS A 120 12.99 5.10 -12.14
N ALA A 121 12.82 5.60 -13.37
CA ALA A 121 13.06 7.00 -13.69
C ALA A 121 12.14 7.94 -12.89
N THR A 122 10.86 7.57 -12.77
CA THR A 122 9.81 8.37 -12.12
C THR A 122 9.79 8.30 -10.58
N LEU A 123 10.46 7.32 -9.97
CA LEU A 123 10.48 7.21 -8.50
C LEU A 123 11.10 8.47 -7.85
N PRO A 124 10.52 8.98 -6.75
CA PRO A 124 11.12 10.05 -5.97
C PRO A 124 12.54 9.71 -5.49
N ASP A 125 13.41 10.72 -5.44
CA ASP A 125 14.82 10.55 -5.08
C ASP A 125 15.02 9.98 -3.67
N HIS A 126 14.21 10.38 -2.70
CA HIS A 126 14.25 9.82 -1.34
C HIS A 126 13.93 8.31 -1.34
N MET A 127 12.99 7.85 -2.17
CA MET A 127 12.67 6.43 -2.31
C MET A 127 13.83 5.68 -2.95
N LYS A 128 14.40 6.20 -4.04
CA LYS A 128 15.59 5.62 -4.70
C LYS A 128 16.73 5.44 -3.71
N ALA A 129 17.04 6.50 -2.95
CA ALA A 129 18.06 6.48 -1.92
C ALA A 129 17.76 5.44 -0.85
N TYR A 130 16.52 5.38 -0.37
CA TYR A 130 16.09 4.43 0.65
C TYR A 130 16.22 2.98 0.18
N LEU A 131 15.74 2.67 -1.03
CA LEU A 131 15.81 1.33 -1.61
C LEU A 131 17.25 0.81 -1.67
N ALA A 132 18.19 1.66 -2.13
CA ALA A 132 19.59 1.28 -2.28
C ALA A 132 20.33 1.19 -0.94
N LYS A 133 20.17 2.18 -0.04
CA LYS A 133 20.83 2.20 1.28
C LYS A 133 20.42 1.03 2.16
N ASN A 134 19.16 0.60 2.04
CA ASN A 134 18.60 -0.48 2.86
C ASN A 134 18.56 -1.83 2.14
N HIS A 135 19.14 -1.94 0.93
CA HIS A 135 19.17 -3.18 0.14
C HIS A 135 17.78 -3.82 -0.03
N ILE A 136 16.78 -2.98 -0.33
CA ILE A 136 15.38 -3.42 -0.44
C ILE A 136 15.21 -4.29 -1.69
N ASN A 137 14.51 -5.40 -1.53
CA ASN A 137 14.06 -6.22 -2.66
C ASN A 137 12.86 -5.54 -3.32
N PHE A 138 13.11 -4.81 -4.41
CA PHE A 138 12.09 -4.06 -5.12
C PHE A 138 11.43 -4.91 -6.22
N TYR A 139 10.10 -4.94 -6.21
CA TYR A 139 9.27 -5.66 -7.16
C TYR A 139 8.20 -4.74 -7.75
N ILE A 140 7.90 -4.93 -9.03
CA ILE A 140 6.79 -4.25 -9.71
C ILE A 140 5.85 -5.25 -10.35
N ILE A 141 4.61 -4.83 -10.55
CA ILE A 141 3.61 -5.54 -11.35
C ILE A 141 2.62 -4.53 -11.94
N ASN A 142 2.22 -4.72 -13.19
CA ASN A 142 1.16 -3.92 -13.78
C ASN A 142 -0.20 -4.61 -13.60
N ALA A 143 -0.68 -4.65 -12.36
CA ALA A 143 -1.93 -5.32 -12.02
C ALA A 143 -3.14 -4.63 -12.68
N THR A 144 -3.06 -3.32 -12.94
CA THR A 144 -4.10 -2.56 -13.64
C THR A 144 -4.28 -3.06 -15.08
N LYS A 145 -3.18 -3.23 -15.82
CA LYS A 145 -3.22 -3.77 -17.19
C LYS A 145 -3.72 -5.21 -17.20
N ILE A 146 -3.19 -6.06 -16.32
CA ILE A 146 -3.60 -7.47 -16.22
C ILE A 146 -5.10 -7.58 -15.90
N ALA A 147 -5.62 -6.78 -14.95
CA ALA A 147 -7.03 -6.78 -14.62
C ALA A 147 -7.92 -6.34 -15.81
N ALA A 148 -7.47 -5.36 -16.59
CA ALA A 148 -8.18 -4.92 -17.79
C ALA A 148 -8.22 -6.01 -18.87
N GLU A 149 -7.07 -6.65 -19.15
CA GLU A 149 -6.95 -7.72 -20.15
C GLU A 149 -7.75 -8.97 -19.78
N LEU A 150 -7.86 -9.28 -18.48
CA LEU A 150 -8.68 -10.39 -17.97
C LEU A 150 -10.16 -10.03 -17.80
N GLY A 151 -10.59 -8.81 -18.13
CA GLY A 151 -11.98 -8.36 -18.00
C GLY A 151 -12.45 -8.10 -16.56
N LEU A 152 -11.53 -7.97 -15.61
CA LEU A 152 -11.82 -7.69 -14.19
C LEU A 152 -12.02 -6.19 -13.89
N GLY A 153 -11.85 -5.33 -14.89
CA GLY A 153 -11.96 -3.88 -14.77
C GLY A 153 -10.85 -3.33 -13.86
N SER A 154 -11.21 -2.55 -12.85
CA SER A 154 -10.25 -1.96 -11.90
C SER A 154 -9.90 -2.87 -10.70
N ARG A 155 -10.33 -4.14 -10.70
CA ARG A 155 -10.14 -5.06 -9.56
C ARG A 155 -8.78 -5.75 -9.64
N THR A 156 -7.79 -5.15 -9.00
CA THR A 156 -6.41 -5.67 -8.95
C THR A 156 -6.15 -6.59 -7.75
N ASN A 157 -7.10 -6.69 -6.82
CA ASN A 157 -6.93 -7.36 -5.53
C ASN A 157 -6.42 -8.82 -5.60
N THR A 158 -6.99 -9.67 -6.45
CA THR A 158 -6.57 -11.08 -6.60
C THR A 158 -5.15 -11.19 -7.16
N ILE A 159 -4.79 -10.31 -8.09
CA ILE A 159 -3.47 -10.25 -8.74
C ILE A 159 -2.42 -9.85 -7.69
N MET A 160 -2.68 -8.76 -6.95
CA MET A 160 -1.78 -8.28 -5.90
C MET A 160 -1.66 -9.27 -4.74
N GLN A 161 -2.75 -9.98 -4.40
CA GLN A 161 -2.73 -11.03 -3.38
C GLN A 161 -1.80 -12.19 -3.79
N SER A 162 -1.86 -12.62 -5.04
CA SER A 162 -1.01 -13.70 -5.55
C SER A 162 0.46 -13.27 -5.56
N ALA A 163 0.74 -12.04 -6.00
CA ALA A 163 2.07 -11.44 -5.95
C ALA A 163 2.63 -11.39 -4.51
N PHE A 164 1.81 -11.02 -3.53
CA PHE A 164 2.20 -11.06 -2.12
C PHE A 164 2.63 -12.47 -1.69
N PHE A 165 1.84 -13.50 -1.95
CA PHE A 165 2.20 -14.88 -1.57
C PHE A 165 3.47 -15.37 -2.27
N LYS A 166 3.68 -14.95 -3.53
CA LYS A 166 4.88 -15.29 -4.30
C LYS A 166 6.15 -14.70 -3.69
N ILE A 167 6.10 -13.43 -3.27
CA ILE A 167 7.26 -12.69 -2.79
C ILE A 167 7.51 -12.96 -1.30
N ALA A 168 6.47 -12.90 -0.48
CA ALA A 168 6.59 -12.97 0.98
C ALA A 168 6.95 -14.37 1.49
N ASN A 169 6.66 -15.41 0.71
CA ASN A 169 6.98 -16.81 1.01
C ASN A 169 6.60 -17.25 2.45
N VAL A 170 5.49 -16.72 2.96
CA VAL A 170 4.95 -17.02 4.30
C VAL A 170 4.40 -18.45 4.40
N ILE A 171 3.99 -19.01 3.26
CA ILE A 171 3.61 -20.40 3.03
C ILE A 171 4.10 -20.82 1.64
N PRO A 172 4.24 -22.12 1.32
CA PRO A 172 4.57 -22.58 -0.02
C PRO A 172 3.62 -21.97 -1.06
N PHE A 173 4.16 -21.42 -2.15
CA PHE A 173 3.40 -20.65 -3.11
C PHE A 173 2.31 -21.50 -3.80
N GLU A 174 2.61 -22.76 -4.12
CA GLU A 174 1.67 -23.69 -4.74
C GLU A 174 0.45 -23.93 -3.82
N LYS A 175 0.68 -24.03 -2.51
CA LYS A 175 -0.38 -24.14 -1.50
C LYS A 175 -1.20 -22.85 -1.42
N ALA A 176 -0.54 -21.69 -1.50
CA ALA A 176 -1.24 -20.41 -1.54
C ALA A 176 -2.17 -20.31 -2.75
N VAL A 177 -1.70 -20.69 -3.94
CA VAL A 177 -2.49 -20.70 -5.18
C VAL A 177 -3.71 -21.61 -5.05
N GLU A 178 -3.54 -22.83 -4.52
CA GLU A 178 -4.63 -23.76 -4.27
C GLU A 178 -5.71 -23.15 -3.37
N GLU A 179 -5.31 -22.61 -2.21
CA GLU A 179 -6.22 -22.02 -1.22
C GLU A 179 -6.91 -20.76 -1.75
N MET A 180 -6.20 -19.94 -2.54
CA MET A 180 -6.78 -18.79 -3.22
C MET A 180 -7.86 -19.22 -4.22
N LYS A 181 -7.58 -20.21 -5.06
CA LYS A 181 -8.57 -20.76 -6.01
C LYS A 181 -9.77 -21.38 -5.28
N HIS A 182 -9.55 -22.12 -4.21
CA HIS A 182 -10.63 -22.65 -3.38
C HIS A 182 -11.49 -21.54 -2.76
N ALA A 183 -10.88 -20.47 -2.26
CA ALA A 183 -11.61 -19.31 -1.72
C ALA A 183 -12.39 -18.55 -2.79
N ILE A 184 -11.85 -18.44 -4.01
CA ILE A 184 -12.54 -17.88 -5.18
C ILE A 184 -13.77 -18.72 -5.52
N LEU A 185 -13.67 -20.05 -5.60
CA LEU A 185 -14.81 -20.92 -5.88
C LEU A 185 -15.93 -20.74 -4.84
N LYS A 186 -15.56 -20.70 -3.54
CA LYS A 186 -16.51 -20.50 -2.46
C LYS A 186 -17.22 -19.14 -2.51
N SER A 187 -16.53 -18.09 -2.91
CA SER A 187 -17.04 -16.71 -2.88
C SER A 187 -17.73 -16.28 -4.19
N CYS A 188 -17.26 -16.78 -5.33
CA CYS A 188 -17.69 -16.41 -6.66
C CYS A 188 -18.41 -17.54 -7.41
N GLY A 189 -18.45 -18.78 -6.90
CA GLY A 189 -19.08 -19.90 -7.61
C GLY A 189 -20.57 -19.68 -7.93
N LYS A 190 -21.28 -18.89 -7.11
CA LYS A 190 -22.68 -18.51 -7.37
C LYS A 190 -22.84 -17.47 -8.49
N LYS A 191 -21.76 -16.86 -8.96
CA LYS A 191 -21.77 -15.78 -9.96
C LYS A 191 -21.54 -16.30 -11.40
N GLY A 192 -21.31 -17.61 -11.56
CA GLY A 192 -21.04 -18.24 -12.85
C GLY A 192 -19.58 -18.61 -13.04
N GLU A 193 -19.36 -19.60 -13.90
CA GLU A 193 -18.05 -20.20 -14.15
C GLU A 193 -17.07 -19.22 -14.81
N ASP A 194 -17.54 -18.36 -15.70
CA ASP A 194 -16.71 -17.34 -16.35
C ASP A 194 -16.03 -16.43 -15.32
N ILE A 195 -16.77 -15.94 -14.32
CA ILE A 195 -16.22 -15.08 -13.25
C ILE A 195 -15.22 -15.85 -12.40
N VAL A 196 -15.43 -17.13 -12.13
CA VAL A 196 -14.49 -17.98 -11.40
C VAL A 196 -13.20 -18.13 -12.19
N ASN A 197 -13.29 -18.47 -13.48
CA ASN A 197 -12.14 -18.67 -14.36
C ASN A 197 -11.33 -17.38 -14.58
N MET A 198 -11.99 -16.23 -14.71
CA MET A 198 -11.30 -14.92 -14.76
C MET A 198 -10.47 -14.66 -13.48
N ASN A 199 -11.02 -15.01 -12.31
CA ASN A 199 -10.29 -14.85 -11.06
C ASN A 199 -9.17 -15.89 -10.91
N TYR A 200 -9.34 -17.12 -11.40
CA TYR A 200 -8.25 -18.11 -11.44
C TYR A 200 -7.09 -17.63 -12.32
N ALA A 201 -7.40 -17.11 -13.51
CA ALA A 201 -6.41 -16.52 -14.40
C ALA A 201 -5.68 -15.34 -13.72
N ALA A 202 -6.38 -14.54 -12.91
CA ALA A 202 -5.77 -13.47 -12.13
C ALA A 202 -4.82 -13.97 -11.03
N VAL A 203 -5.11 -15.11 -10.39
CA VAL A 203 -4.17 -15.75 -9.45
C VAL A 203 -2.90 -16.15 -10.19
N ASP A 204 -3.04 -16.84 -11.31
CA ASP A 204 -1.91 -17.36 -12.08
C ASP A 204 -1.07 -16.20 -12.66
N ALA A 205 -1.72 -15.18 -13.23
CA ALA A 205 -1.06 -13.99 -13.75
C ALA A 205 -0.33 -13.21 -12.64
N GLY A 206 -0.94 -13.04 -11.48
CA GLY A 206 -0.31 -12.34 -10.35
C GLY A 206 0.93 -13.05 -9.81
N GLY A 207 1.01 -14.38 -9.91
CA GLY A 207 2.19 -15.15 -9.51
C GLY A 207 3.34 -15.11 -10.53
N ASN A 208 3.00 -14.91 -11.81
CA ASN A 208 3.94 -15.01 -12.93
C ASN A 208 4.44 -13.66 -13.44
N ALA A 209 3.64 -12.59 -13.29
CA ALA A 209 3.93 -11.27 -13.86
C ALA A 209 4.68 -10.34 -12.91
N VAL A 210 5.02 -10.79 -11.70
CA VAL A 210 5.87 -10.02 -10.79
C VAL A 210 7.28 -9.95 -11.36
N GLU A 211 7.78 -8.74 -11.52
CA GLU A 211 9.14 -8.47 -11.96
C GLU A 211 9.97 -7.97 -10.78
N LYS A 212 11.13 -8.60 -10.55
CA LYS A 212 12.13 -8.07 -9.63
C LYS A 212 12.94 -6.99 -10.35
N VAL A 213 12.99 -5.80 -9.77
CA VAL A 213 13.74 -4.67 -10.31
C VAL A 213 15.09 -4.60 -9.61
N GLU A 214 16.16 -4.58 -10.40
CA GLU A 214 17.50 -4.34 -9.89
C GLU A 214 17.63 -2.89 -9.42
N VAL A 215 17.98 -2.72 -8.14
CA VAL A 215 18.15 -1.40 -7.53
C VAL A 215 19.59 -0.93 -7.78
N PRO A 216 19.81 0.15 -8.56
CA PRO A 216 21.16 0.63 -8.84
C PRO A 216 21.89 1.06 -7.56
N ALA A 217 23.12 0.58 -7.38
CA ALA A 217 23.90 0.85 -6.17
C ALA A 217 24.24 2.34 -6.02
N GLU A 218 24.37 3.07 -7.15
CA GLU A 218 24.60 4.50 -7.17
C GLU A 218 23.48 5.32 -6.52
N TRP A 219 22.26 4.79 -6.44
CA TRP A 219 21.17 5.48 -5.76
C TRP A 219 21.45 5.69 -4.27
N ALA A 220 22.33 4.88 -3.65
CA ALA A 220 22.74 5.08 -2.28
C ALA A 220 23.49 6.42 -2.06
N GLN A 221 24.03 7.02 -3.14
CA GLN A 221 24.72 8.31 -3.10
C GLN A 221 23.78 9.51 -3.29
N ILE A 222 22.50 9.28 -3.59
CA ILE A 222 21.50 10.35 -3.67
C ILE A 222 21.36 11.00 -2.29
N GLU A 223 21.41 12.33 -2.27
CA GLU A 223 21.13 13.12 -1.07
C GLU A 223 19.68 12.88 -0.65
N ASP A 224 19.50 12.18 0.46
CA ASP A 224 18.18 11.85 0.98
C ASP A 224 17.71 12.96 1.92
N ARG A 225 16.79 13.78 1.42
CA ARG A 225 16.11 14.83 2.21
C ARG A 225 14.84 14.32 2.90
N GLY A 226 14.57 13.02 2.80
CA GLY A 226 13.36 12.38 3.28
C GLY A 226 12.14 12.67 2.40
N PHE A 227 10.98 12.14 2.81
CA PHE A 227 9.72 12.43 2.14
C PHE A 227 9.29 13.88 2.41
N GLU A 228 9.38 14.72 1.38
CA GLU A 228 8.86 16.08 1.37
C GLU A 228 7.53 16.13 0.61
N HIS A 229 6.48 16.59 1.28
CA HIS A 229 5.20 16.85 0.62
C HIS A 229 5.31 18.13 -0.21
N ALA A 230 5.02 18.05 -1.51
CA ALA A 230 4.98 19.22 -2.38
C ALA A 230 3.83 20.15 -1.98
N SER A 231 4.16 21.28 -1.34
CA SER A 231 3.22 22.32 -0.94
C SER A 231 3.36 23.55 -1.84
N ASN A 232 2.24 24.12 -2.29
CA ASN A 232 2.26 25.34 -3.08
C ASN A 232 2.20 26.57 -2.16
N ALA A 233 3.25 27.41 -2.17
CA ALA A 233 3.34 28.59 -1.32
C ALA A 233 2.18 29.60 -1.46
N SER A 234 1.45 29.57 -2.59
CA SER A 234 0.25 30.40 -2.79
C SER A 234 -0.98 29.93 -2.01
N TYR A 235 -0.97 28.72 -1.46
CA TYR A 235 -2.09 28.19 -0.68
C TYR A 235 -2.21 28.89 0.68
N PRO A 236 -3.44 29.03 1.22
CA PRO A 236 -3.66 29.59 2.54
C PRO A 236 -2.80 28.92 3.61
N GLU A 237 -2.32 29.68 4.58
CA GLU A 237 -1.45 29.16 5.64
C GLU A 237 -2.10 27.99 6.40
N PHE A 238 -3.39 28.08 6.70
CA PHE A 238 -4.14 26.99 7.33
C PHE A 238 -4.12 25.70 6.50
N VAL A 239 -4.24 25.82 5.17
CA VAL A 239 -4.14 24.66 4.27
C VAL A 239 -2.75 24.05 4.35
N ARG A 240 -1.70 24.86 4.23
CA ARG A 240 -0.31 24.38 4.20
C ARG A 240 0.17 23.81 5.52
N LYS A 241 -0.22 24.42 6.65
CA LYS A 241 0.28 24.06 7.98
C LYS A 241 -0.57 23.01 8.71
N ILE A 242 -1.85 22.85 8.34
CA ILE A 242 -2.78 21.94 9.03
C ILE A 242 -3.34 20.90 8.07
N VAL A 243 -4.00 21.33 6.99
CA VAL A 243 -4.74 20.43 6.09
C VAL A 243 -3.81 19.50 5.30
N GLU A 244 -2.75 20.03 4.71
CA GLU A 244 -1.77 19.25 3.94
C GLU A 244 -1.06 18.19 4.80
N PRO A 245 -0.52 18.51 6.00
CA PRO A 245 0.06 17.48 6.89
C PRO A 245 -0.92 16.37 7.27
N ILE A 246 -2.19 16.71 7.57
CA ILE A 246 -3.22 15.71 7.89
C ILE A 246 -3.50 14.82 6.67
N ASN A 247 -3.69 15.43 5.50
CA ASN A 247 -3.90 14.70 4.25
C ASN A 247 -2.71 13.84 3.86
N GLY A 248 -1.48 14.24 4.20
CA GLY A 248 -0.25 13.48 4.02
C GLY A 248 0.03 12.43 5.09
N LEU A 249 -0.95 12.10 5.94
CA LEU A 249 -0.85 11.12 7.04
C LEU A 249 0.19 11.49 8.11
N LYS A 250 0.45 12.79 8.27
CA LYS A 250 1.35 13.36 9.29
C LYS A 250 0.58 14.19 10.33
N GLY A 251 -0.73 13.98 10.45
CA GLY A 251 -1.58 14.70 11.42
C GLY A 251 -1.11 14.54 12.87
N ASP A 252 -0.65 13.35 13.25
CA ASP A 252 -0.11 13.06 14.59
C ASP A 252 1.17 13.84 14.93
N GLN A 253 1.84 14.43 13.93
CA GLN A 253 3.04 15.26 14.13
C GLN A 253 2.71 16.72 14.43
N LEU A 254 1.45 17.13 14.26
CA LEU A 254 1.03 18.50 14.58
C LEU A 254 1.04 18.71 16.10
N PRO A 255 1.81 19.68 16.63
CA PRO A 255 1.76 19.97 18.05
C PRO A 255 0.40 20.54 18.43
N VAL A 256 0.04 20.47 19.72
CA VAL A 256 -1.20 21.10 20.24
C VAL A 256 -1.28 22.58 19.86
N SER A 257 -0.14 23.28 19.86
CA SER A 257 -0.05 24.69 19.49
C SER A 257 -0.36 24.99 18.02
N ALA A 258 -0.40 23.98 17.14
CA ALA A 258 -0.83 24.15 15.74
C ALA A 258 -2.31 24.58 15.65
N PHE A 259 -3.08 24.36 16.72
CA PHE A 259 -4.51 24.68 16.81
C PHE A 259 -4.81 25.89 17.72
N ASN A 260 -3.80 26.68 18.08
CA ASN A 260 -4.01 27.93 18.82
C ASN A 260 -4.96 28.87 18.06
N GLY A 261 -5.93 29.46 18.77
CA GLY A 261 -7.01 30.26 18.17
C GLY A 261 -8.14 29.44 17.54
N ARG A 262 -8.11 28.10 17.69
CA ARG A 262 -9.15 27.15 17.24
C ARG A 262 -9.44 26.12 18.34
N GLU A 263 -9.34 26.53 19.60
CA GLU A 263 -9.55 25.69 20.77
C GLU A 263 -10.97 25.09 20.81
N ASP A 264 -11.92 25.73 20.13
CA ASP A 264 -13.31 25.30 19.97
C ASP A 264 -13.53 24.32 18.79
N GLY A 265 -12.49 24.00 18.02
CA GLY A 265 -12.55 23.13 16.86
C GLY A 265 -12.98 23.82 15.56
N THR A 266 -12.99 25.16 15.49
CA THR A 266 -13.34 25.90 14.27
C THR A 266 -12.41 25.57 13.08
N TRP A 267 -13.00 25.30 11.91
CA TRP A 267 -12.29 24.92 10.68
C TRP A 267 -12.53 25.90 9.53
N ASP A 268 -11.53 26.14 8.68
CA ASP A 268 -11.70 27.01 7.51
C ASP A 268 -12.49 26.35 6.39
N ASN A 269 -13.40 27.12 5.80
CA ASN A 269 -14.18 26.68 4.65
C ASN A 269 -13.32 26.55 3.38
N GLY A 270 -13.76 25.71 2.45
CA GLY A 270 -13.16 25.62 1.11
C GLY A 270 -11.81 24.87 1.01
N THR A 271 -11.34 24.26 2.11
CA THR A 271 -10.08 23.49 2.14
C THR A 271 -10.03 22.32 1.15
N ALA A 272 -11.20 21.75 0.79
CA ALA A 272 -11.31 20.68 -0.20
C ALA A 272 -10.80 21.07 -1.61
N ALA A 273 -10.82 22.37 -1.96
CA ALA A 273 -10.37 22.84 -3.28
C ALA A 273 -8.88 22.54 -3.55
N TYR A 274 -8.10 22.36 -2.48
CA TYR A 274 -6.65 22.18 -2.50
C TYR A 274 -6.22 20.70 -2.46
N GLU A 275 -7.13 19.74 -2.23
CA GLU A 275 -6.75 18.33 -2.10
C GLU A 275 -6.25 17.71 -3.41
N LYS A 276 -6.84 18.12 -4.55
CA LYS A 276 -6.54 17.64 -5.91
C LYS A 276 -6.18 16.15 -5.99
N ARG A 277 -7.01 15.30 -5.36
CA ARG A 277 -6.71 13.89 -5.07
C ARG A 277 -6.23 13.06 -6.27
N GLY A 278 -6.73 13.34 -7.48
CA GLY A 278 -6.26 12.70 -8.71
C GLY A 278 -6.33 11.17 -8.69
N ILE A 279 -7.42 10.61 -8.16
CA ILE A 279 -7.58 9.15 -7.93
C ILE A 279 -8.39 8.42 -9.01
N ALA A 280 -8.86 9.14 -10.03
CA ALA A 280 -9.65 8.55 -11.10
C ALA A 280 -8.73 7.76 -12.06
N VAL A 281 -9.16 6.56 -12.45
CA VAL A 281 -8.46 5.75 -13.47
C VAL A 281 -8.73 6.31 -14.87
N ASN A 282 -9.97 6.71 -15.13
CA ASN A 282 -10.40 7.33 -16.38
C ASN A 282 -10.98 8.72 -16.10
N VAL A 283 -10.69 9.68 -16.97
CA VAL A 283 -11.24 11.04 -16.93
C VAL A 283 -11.98 11.33 -18.23
N PRO A 284 -13.09 12.08 -18.21
CA PRO A 284 -13.80 12.44 -19.43
C PRO A 284 -12.95 13.38 -20.29
N GLU A 285 -12.90 13.10 -21.59
CA GLU A 285 -12.32 13.99 -22.58
C GLU A 285 -13.44 14.73 -23.31
N TRP A 286 -13.38 16.06 -23.32
CA TRP A 286 -14.39 16.88 -24.00
C TRP A 286 -14.15 16.90 -25.51
N GLN A 287 -15.14 16.44 -26.28
CA GLN A 287 -15.12 16.45 -27.75
C GLN A 287 -15.91 17.66 -28.27
N ILE A 288 -15.21 18.73 -28.65
CA ILE A 288 -15.81 20.02 -29.06
C ILE A 288 -16.71 19.89 -30.31
N ALA A 289 -16.43 18.91 -31.17
CA ALA A 289 -17.08 18.76 -32.47
C ALA A 289 -18.39 17.94 -32.45
N ASN A 290 -18.81 17.43 -31.28
CA ASN A 290 -20.09 16.75 -31.06
C ASN A 290 -21.05 17.65 -30.27
#